data_AF-A0A959QDH9-F1
#
_entry.id   AF-A0A959QDH9-F1
#
_cell.length_a   1.000
_cell.length_b   1.000
_cell.length_c   1.000
_cell.angle_alpha   90.00
_cell.angle_beta   90.00
_cell.angle_gamma   90.00
#
_symmetry.space_group_name_H-M   'P 1'
#
loop_
_entity.id
_entity.type
_entity.pdbx_description
1 polymer ?
#
loop_
_entity_poly.entity_id
_entity_poly.type
_entity_poly.pdbx_seq_one_letter_code
_entity_poly.pdbx_strand_id
1 'polypeptide(L)' 'AREVTHIEGWLDGKWEEVQLSPNASPAANYGFDVTPARLVTGLITERGICGADEAAILSLFPERR' A
#
# COMPACT_ATOMS: atom_id res chain seq x y z
N ALA A 1 -14.01 6.83 2.28
CA ALA A 1 -14.94 6.03 1.45
C ALA A 1 -15.08 6.59 0.04
N ARG A 2 -15.22 7.91 -0.17
CA ARG A 2 -15.38 8.51 -1.53
C ARG A 2 -14.35 8.00 -2.54
N GLU A 3 -13.07 8.03 -2.17
CA GLU A 3 -11.95 7.51 -2.97
C GLU A 3 -12.17 6.11 -3.58
N VAL A 4 -12.85 5.20 -2.87
CA VAL A 4 -13.09 3.82 -3.31
C VAL A 4 -14.55 3.57 -3.74
N THR A 5 -15.39 4.59 -3.71
CA THR A 5 -16.83 4.50 -4.08
C THR A 5 -17.20 5.41 -5.25
N HIS A 6 -16.36 6.39 -5.56
CA HIS A 6 -16.55 7.39 -6.60
C HIS A 6 -15.34 7.43 -7.52
N ILE A 7 -15.56 7.87 -8.75
CA ILE A 7 -14.53 8.05 -9.77
C ILE A 7 -14.69 9.44 -10.40
N GLU A 8 -13.57 10.12 -10.66
CA GLU A 8 -13.56 11.35 -11.45
C GLU A 8 -13.48 11.02 -12.94
N GLY A 9 -14.29 11.71 -13.75
CA GLY A 9 -14.33 11.55 -15.19
C GLY A 9 -14.61 12.87 -15.90
N TRP A 10 -14.25 12.94 -17.18
CA TRP A 10 -14.56 14.10 -18.01
C TRP A 10 -15.95 13.97 -18.64
N LEU A 11 -16.82 14.95 -18.40
CA LEU A 11 -18.18 14.99 -18.92
C LEU A 11 -18.55 16.44 -19.27
N ASP A 12 -19.09 16.65 -20.48
CA ASP A 12 -19.59 17.94 -20.96
C ASP A 12 -18.63 19.13 -20.75
N GLY A 13 -17.33 18.90 -20.98
CA GLY A 13 -16.31 19.95 -20.92
C GLY A 13 -15.82 20.29 -19.52
N LYS A 14 -16.12 19.46 -18.51
CA LYS A 14 -15.63 19.61 -17.14
C LYS A 14 -15.34 18.27 -16.49
N TRP A 15 -14.59 18.30 -15.39
CA TRP A 15 -14.42 17.16 -14.50
C TRP A 15 -15.69 17.00 -13.64
N GLU A 16 -16.19 15.77 -13.58
CA GLU A 16 -17.33 15.38 -12.77
C GLU A 16 -16.96 14.16 -11.93
N GLU A 17 -17.48 14.12 -10.72
CA GLU A 17 -17.34 12.97 -9.84
C GLU A 17 -18.63 12.15 -9.88
N VAL A 18 -18.51 10.86 -10.17
CA VAL A 18 -19.67 9.95 -10.27
C VAL A 18 -19.53 8.84 -9.26
N GLN A 19 -20.63 8.51 -8.59
CA GLN A 19 -20.70 7.37 -7.69
C GLN A 19 -20.68 6.06 -8.49
N LEU A 20 -19.63 5.25 -8.30
CA LEU A 20 -19.45 3.96 -8.95
C LEU A 20 -20.11 2.83 -8.17
N SER A 21 -20.01 2.84 -6.85
CA SER A 21 -20.59 1.80 -5.99
C SER A 21 -22.10 2.01 -5.79
N PRO A 22 -22.90 0.95 -5.54
CA PRO A 22 -24.30 1.10 -5.17
C PRO A 22 -24.53 2.05 -3.99
N ASN A 23 -25.71 2.67 -3.95
CA ASN A 23 -26.11 3.53 -2.84
C ASN A 23 -26.03 2.79 -1.51
N ALA A 24 -25.46 3.47 -0.51
CA ALA A 24 -25.24 2.96 0.85
C ALA A 24 -24.34 1.70 0.94
N SER A 25 -23.60 1.35 -0.12
CA SER A 25 -22.61 0.28 -0.03
C SER A 25 -21.55 0.62 1.03
N PRO A 26 -21.28 -0.26 2.01
CA PRO A 26 -20.19 -0.05 2.96
C PRO A 26 -18.86 -0.10 2.21
N ALA A 27 -17.91 0.73 2.64
CA ALA A 27 -16.57 0.77 2.06
C ALA A 27 -15.52 1.05 3.14
N ALA A 28 -14.40 0.36 3.03
CA ALA A 28 -13.19 0.62 3.81
C ALA A 28 -12.06 0.93 2.84
N ASN A 29 -11.24 1.93 3.15
CA ASN A 29 -10.06 2.28 2.35
C ASN A 29 -8.81 2.15 3.22
N TYR A 30 -8.32 0.92 3.37
CA TYR A 30 -7.05 0.68 4.06
C TYR A 30 -5.91 1.00 3.11
N GLY A 31 -5.08 1.99 3.44
CA GLY A 31 -3.97 2.40 2.58
C GLY A 31 -2.82 1.38 2.52
N PHE A 32 -2.74 0.48 3.50
CA PHE A 32 -1.66 -0.51 3.64
C PHE A 32 -2.17 -1.80 4.28
N ASP A 33 -1.43 -2.89 4.04
CA ASP A 33 -1.51 -4.13 4.81
C ASP A 33 -0.14 -4.51 5.38
N VAL A 34 -0.10 -5.60 6.15
CA VAL A 34 1.14 -6.15 6.69
C VAL A 34 1.36 -7.52 6.08
N THR A 35 2.48 -7.69 5.39
CA THR A 35 2.94 -9.00 4.93
C THR A 35 3.83 -9.64 6.00
N PRO A 36 3.47 -10.80 6.58
CA PRO A 36 4.32 -11.49 7.55
C PRO A 36 5.67 -11.90 6.96
N ALA A 37 6.74 -11.81 7.76
CA ALA A 37 8.11 -12.13 7.35
C ALA A 37 8.26 -13.50 6.66
N ARG A 38 7.53 -14.52 7.13
CA ARG A 38 7.56 -15.89 6.54
C ARG A 38 7.09 -15.96 5.07
N LEU A 39 6.44 -14.91 4.57
CA LEU A 39 5.99 -14.81 3.18
C LEU A 39 6.95 -13.96 2.31
N VAL A 40 8.02 -13.42 2.90
CA VAL A 40 9.01 -12.58 2.22
C VAL A 40 10.30 -13.36 2.02
N THR A 41 10.67 -13.63 0.77
CA THR A 41 11.91 -14.37 0.43
C THR A 41 13.18 -13.53 0.67
N GLY A 42 13.08 -12.20 0.57
CA GLY A 42 14.19 -11.30 0.85
C GLY A 42 13.78 -9.83 0.73
N LEU A 43 14.54 -8.97 1.40
CA LEU A 43 14.44 -7.51 1.34
C LEU A 43 15.60 -6.99 0.48
N ILE A 44 15.28 -6.18 -0.53
CA ILE A 44 16.27 -5.49 -1.37
C ILE A 44 16.46 -4.08 -0.80
N THR A 45 17.69 -3.75 -0.45
CA THR A 45 18.06 -2.44 0.13
C THR A 45 19.23 -1.85 -0.66
N GLU A 46 19.60 -0.61 -0.35
CA GLU A 46 20.77 0.05 -0.93
C GLU A 46 22.11 -0.58 -0.51
N ARG A 47 22.10 -1.46 0.51
CA ARG A 47 23.27 -2.18 1.02
C ARG A 47 23.31 -3.65 0.61
N GLY A 48 22.37 -4.09 -0.24
CA GLY A 48 22.26 -5.46 -0.72
C GLY A 48 20.95 -6.14 -0.31
N ILE A 49 20.92 -7.46 -0.44
CA ILE A 49 19.76 -8.31 -0.18
C ILE A 49 19.93 -8.99 1.20
N CYS A 50 18.90 -8.97 2.05
CA CYS A 50 18.89 -9.68 3.33
C CYS A 50 17.56 -10.41 3.60
N GLY A 51 17.54 -11.26 4.63
CA GLY A 51 16.31 -11.89 5.14
C GLY A 51 15.37 -10.88 5.81
N ALA A 52 14.09 -11.23 5.90
CA ALA A 52 13.05 -10.41 6.54
C ALA A 52 13.01 -10.61 8.07
N ASP A 53 14.17 -10.59 8.72
CA ASP A 53 14.32 -10.69 10.16
C ASP A 53 15.29 -9.61 10.70
N GLU A 54 15.16 -9.30 11.99
CA GLU A 54 15.90 -8.20 12.62
C GLU A 54 17.42 -8.40 12.53
N ALA A 55 17.92 -9.62 12.74
CA ALA A 55 19.35 -9.89 12.71
C ALA A 55 19.93 -9.68 11.31
N ALA A 56 19.23 -10.14 10.27
CA ALA A 56 19.61 -9.94 8.89
C ALA A 56 19.58 -8.47 8.48
N ILE A 57 18.57 -7.70 8.92
CA ILE A 57 18.49 -6.26 8.68
C ILE A 57 19.65 -5.53 9.39
N LEU A 58 19.88 -5.80 10.68
CA LEU A 58 20.97 -5.18 11.45
C LEU A 58 22.36 -5.55 10.92
N SER A 59 22.51 -6.69 10.24
CA SER A 59 23.77 -7.05 9.59
C SER A 59 24.15 -6.08 8.46
N LEU A 60 23.15 -5.54 7.75
CA LEU A 60 23.35 -4.50 6.73
C LEU A 60 23.35 -3.08 7.33
N PHE A 61 22.64 -2.87 8.45
CA PHE A 61 22.46 -1.57 9.11
C PHE A 61 22.93 -1.58 10.59
N PRO A 62 24.23 -1.83 10.86
CA PRO A 62 24.72 -1.99 12.23
C PRO A 62 24.63 -0.71 13.08
N GLU A 63 24.54 0.46 12.45
CA GLU A 63 24.38 1.75 13.12
C GLU A 63 22.98 2.00 13.70
N ARG A 64 22.00 1.15 13.40
CA ARG A 64 20.60 1.27 13.84
C ARG A 64 20.30 0.48 15.12
N ARG A 65 21.32 0.11 15.88
CA ARG A 65 21.20 -0.52 17.20
C ARG A 65 20.79 0.45 18.29
#